data_AF-A0A9N8D7R8-F1
#
_entry.id   AF-A0A9N8D7R8-F1
#
_cell.length_a   1.000
_cell.length_b   1.000
_cell.length_c   1.000
_cell.angle_alpha   90.00
_cell.angle_beta   90.00
_cell.angle_gamma   90.00
#
_symmetry.space_group_name_H-M   'P 1'
#
loop_
_entity.id
_entity.type
_entity.pdbx_description
1 polymer ?
#
loop_
_entity_poly.entity_id
_entity_poly.type
_entity_poly.pdbx_seq_one_letter_code
_entity_poly.pdbx_strand_id
1 'polypeptide(L)'
;MSLLFQRLHSLFEESSGMMELTKLKDKVQEASGHFDEATNMVQQCRETVAEAQTAHDQAHKKHVSLLMRREEWSAEDAQDFVQMTAVEVTTRQALLNAQNSLKQAEQRAVQCQHSYMDIMRQRYHEEQMWQDKWRLLGTYGTWSLIAINTMVFVVGQYFTQAREMKRLKHMEELLLLNKSQNPSDPTITPEEKKADSSLLVEPSVESDQVAKESKDTADTVDHTSTQQQTIPVSSRRGLDDDVTVELFGLSLHTPSLALGAAVSASLLIVVSLFSRR
;
A
#
# COMPACT_ATOMS: atom_id res chain seq x y z
N MET A 1 8.19 32.91 -8.24
CA MET A 1 7.68 31.53 -8.44
C MET A 1 8.45 30.48 -7.63
N SER A 2 9.78 30.60 -7.42
CA SER A 2 10.57 29.58 -6.70
C SER A 2 10.17 29.35 -5.23
N LEU A 3 9.82 30.41 -4.48
CA LEU A 3 9.43 30.29 -3.06
C LEU A 3 8.09 29.59 -2.84
N LEU A 4 7.13 29.78 -3.76
CA LEU A 4 5.84 29.07 -3.70
C LEU A 4 6.00 27.59 -4.07
N PHE A 5 6.87 27.29 -5.03
CA PHE A 5 7.19 25.91 -5.38
C PHE A 5 7.89 25.18 -4.22
N GLN A 6 8.84 25.83 -3.54
CA GLN A 6 9.47 25.28 -2.34
C GLN A 6 8.48 25.02 -1.21
N ARG A 7 7.53 25.95 -0.95
CA ARG A 7 6.50 25.73 0.07
C ARG A 7 5.52 24.64 -0.30
N LEU A 8 5.14 24.54 -1.58
CA LEU A 8 4.28 23.44 -2.04
C LEU A 8 4.99 22.09 -1.97
N HIS A 9 6.29 22.05 -2.28
CA HIS A 9 7.10 20.84 -2.14
C HIS A 9 7.23 20.43 -0.67
N SER A 10 7.50 21.36 0.24
CA SER A 10 7.61 21.04 1.67
C SER A 10 6.27 20.57 2.25
N LEU A 11 5.16 21.19 1.85
CA LEU A 11 3.81 20.74 2.24
C LEU A 11 3.47 19.39 1.63
N PHE A 12 3.93 19.11 0.41
CA PHE A 12 3.78 17.81 -0.22
C PHE A 12 4.59 16.75 0.55
N GLU A 13 5.85 17.00 0.90
CA GLU A 13 6.66 16.11 1.74
C GLU A 13 6.03 15.85 3.10
N GLU A 14 5.50 16.89 3.75
CA GLU A 14 4.82 16.77 5.03
C GLU A 14 3.51 15.96 4.91
N SER A 15 2.73 16.17 3.83
CA SER A 15 1.50 15.42 3.55
C SER A 15 1.74 13.99 3.01
N SER A 16 2.89 13.77 2.39
CA SER A 16 3.24 12.50 1.77
C SER A 16 3.30 11.41 2.84
N GLY A 17 3.74 11.76 4.06
CA GLY A 17 3.93 10.84 5.18
C GLY A 17 5.36 10.29 5.28
N MET A 18 6.31 10.79 4.47
CA MET A 18 7.69 10.27 4.46
C MET A 18 8.36 10.49 5.82
N MET A 19 8.07 11.62 6.46
CA MET A 19 8.53 11.92 7.81
C MET A 19 7.88 11.01 8.86
N GLU A 20 6.65 10.55 8.64
CA GLU A 20 5.99 9.60 9.54
C GLU A 20 6.62 8.22 9.42
N LEU A 21 6.96 7.79 8.20
CA LEU A 21 7.67 6.55 7.94
C LEU A 21 9.07 6.53 8.60
N THR A 22 9.84 7.62 8.49
CA THR A 22 11.16 7.71 9.14
C THR A 22 11.04 7.70 10.66
N LYS A 23 10.12 8.49 11.24
CA LYS A 23 9.83 8.47 12.68
C LYS A 23 9.40 7.08 13.16
N LEU A 24 8.62 6.36 12.37
CA LEU A 24 8.12 5.04 12.73
C LEU A 24 9.23 3.99 12.66
N LYS A 25 10.14 4.11 11.69
CA LYS A 25 11.36 3.29 11.63
C LYS A 25 12.24 3.53 12.85
N ASP A 26 12.47 4.77 13.24
CA ASP A 26 13.27 5.12 14.42
C ASP A 26 12.63 4.55 15.69
N LYS A 27 11.30 4.67 15.84
CA LYS A 27 10.55 4.05 16.94
C LYS A 27 10.67 2.53 17.00
N VAL A 28 10.62 1.85 15.85
CA VAL A 28 10.81 0.38 15.80
C VAL A 28 12.22 0.02 16.24
N GLN A 29 13.23 0.77 15.79
CA GLN A 29 14.63 0.51 16.16
C GLN A 29 14.87 0.75 17.65
N GLU A 30 14.32 1.84 18.20
CA GLU A 30 14.36 2.13 19.63
C GLU A 30 13.66 1.02 20.44
N ALA A 31 12.43 0.65 20.06
CA ALA A 31 11.67 -0.39 20.75
C ALA A 31 12.34 -1.77 20.70
N SER A 32 12.96 -2.12 19.56
CA SER A 32 13.79 -3.33 19.44
C SER A 32 14.97 -3.28 20.40
N GLY A 33 15.67 -2.13 20.46
CA GLY A 33 16.80 -1.95 21.39
C GLY A 33 16.38 -2.12 22.85
N HIS A 34 15.27 -1.51 23.26
CA HIS A 34 14.72 -1.67 24.62
C HIS A 34 14.32 -3.11 24.93
N PHE A 35 13.79 -3.85 23.95
CA PHE A 35 13.44 -5.26 24.11
C PHE A 35 14.68 -6.15 24.28
N ASP A 36 15.72 -5.92 23.49
CA ASP A 36 16.99 -6.64 23.59
C ASP A 36 17.68 -6.36 24.94
N GLU A 37 17.70 -5.10 25.38
CA GLU A 37 18.23 -4.71 26.68
C GLU A 37 17.44 -5.38 27.82
N ALA A 38 16.11 -5.32 27.78
CA ALA A 38 15.28 -5.95 28.81
C ALA A 38 15.46 -7.47 28.86
N THR A 39 15.64 -8.12 27.71
CA THR A 39 15.91 -9.56 27.63
C THR A 39 17.27 -9.92 28.23
N ASN A 40 18.30 -9.11 27.95
CA ASN A 40 19.62 -9.28 28.56
C ASN A 40 19.57 -9.08 30.09
N MET A 41 18.84 -8.06 30.56
CA MET A 41 18.64 -7.83 32.00
C MET A 41 17.96 -9.00 32.70
N VAL A 42 16.98 -9.65 32.06
CA VAL A 42 16.35 -10.87 32.59
C VAL A 42 17.37 -12.00 32.71
N GLN A 43 18.22 -12.19 31.69
CA GLN A 43 19.25 -13.22 31.73
C GLN A 43 20.24 -12.99 32.87
N GLN A 44 20.72 -11.76 33.05
CA GLN A 44 21.59 -11.39 34.17
C GLN A 44 20.89 -11.62 35.52
N CYS A 45 19.63 -11.23 35.65
CA CYS A 45 18.86 -11.49 36.87
C CYS A 45 18.73 -12.99 37.16
N ARG A 46 18.55 -13.85 36.14
CA ARG A 46 18.50 -15.31 36.33
C ARG A 46 19.81 -15.87 36.84
N GLU A 47 20.93 -15.39 36.32
CA GLU A 47 22.27 -15.76 36.79
C GLU A 47 22.47 -15.36 38.26
N THR A 48 22.13 -14.12 38.62
CA THR A 48 22.24 -13.67 40.03
C THR A 48 21.32 -14.45 40.99
N VAL A 49 20.13 -14.86 40.54
CA VAL A 49 19.23 -15.72 41.32
C VAL A 49 19.82 -17.11 41.50
N ALA A 50 20.41 -17.69 40.45
CA ALA A 50 21.08 -18.98 40.54
C ALA A 50 22.25 -18.94 41.52
N GLU A 51 23.08 -17.89 41.47
CA GLU A 51 24.17 -17.68 42.43
C GLU A 51 23.64 -17.54 43.87
N ALA A 52 22.64 -16.70 44.10
CA ALA A 52 22.03 -16.52 45.41
C ALA A 52 21.40 -17.81 45.96
N GLN A 53 20.79 -18.63 45.08
CA GLN A 53 20.25 -19.95 45.44
C GLN A 53 21.36 -20.90 45.87
N THR A 54 22.46 -20.98 45.12
CA THR A 54 23.59 -21.84 45.51
C THR A 54 24.19 -21.41 46.85
N ALA A 55 24.32 -20.10 47.11
CA ALA A 55 24.82 -19.58 48.38
C ALA A 55 23.86 -19.91 49.55
N HIS A 56 22.56 -19.76 49.33
CA HIS A 56 21.54 -20.13 50.34
C HIS A 56 21.56 -21.63 50.63
N ASP A 57 21.60 -22.48 49.59
CA ASP A 57 21.64 -23.93 49.74
C ASP A 57 22.91 -24.38 50.49
N GLN A 58 24.06 -23.76 50.22
CA GLN A 58 25.31 -24.04 50.95
C GLN A 58 25.22 -23.62 52.42
N ALA A 59 24.71 -22.43 52.71
CA ALA A 59 24.52 -21.96 54.08
C ALA A 59 23.54 -22.87 54.84
N HIS A 60 22.43 -23.25 54.21
CA HIS A 60 21.42 -24.12 54.79
C HIS A 60 21.96 -25.55 55.02
N LYS A 61 22.68 -26.13 54.06
CA LYS A 61 23.34 -27.44 54.23
C LYS A 61 24.33 -27.44 55.39
N LYS A 62 25.15 -26.40 55.51
CA LYS A 62 26.09 -26.25 56.63
C LYS A 62 25.35 -26.14 57.97
N HIS A 63 24.33 -25.29 58.04
CA HIS A 63 23.50 -25.15 59.23
C HIS A 63 22.85 -26.49 59.64
N VAL A 64 22.23 -27.21 58.70
CA VAL A 64 21.63 -28.53 58.97
C VAL A 64 22.69 -29.55 59.39
N SER A 65 23.87 -29.55 58.78
CA SER A 65 24.95 -30.48 59.16
C SER A 65 25.41 -30.27 60.61
N LEU A 66 25.47 -29.02 61.08
CA LEU A 66 25.77 -28.69 62.47
C LEU A 66 24.65 -29.15 63.41
N LEU A 67 23.38 -28.98 63.03
CA LEU A 67 22.23 -29.47 63.79
C LEU A 67 22.20 -31.00 63.93
N MET A 68 22.62 -31.73 62.89
CA MET A 68 22.66 -33.20 62.93
C MET A 68 23.74 -33.73 63.88
N ARG A 69 24.85 -33.00 64.06
CA ARG A 69 25.95 -33.36 64.98
C ARG A 69 25.82 -32.69 66.35
N ARG A 70 24.60 -32.36 66.79
CA ARG A 70 24.36 -31.58 68.03
C ARG A 70 24.93 -32.21 69.30
N GLU A 71 24.95 -33.54 69.38
CA GLU A 71 25.35 -34.26 70.60
C GLU A 71 26.86 -34.24 70.85
N GLU A 72 27.68 -34.01 69.81
CA GLU A 72 29.14 -33.90 69.89
C GLU A 72 29.67 -32.47 69.69
N TRP A 73 28.86 -31.44 69.97
CA TRP A 73 29.29 -30.05 69.81
C TRP A 73 30.49 -29.69 70.68
N SER A 74 31.51 -29.12 70.04
CA SER A 74 32.58 -28.39 70.73
C SER A 74 32.12 -26.96 71.06
N ALA A 75 32.87 -26.25 71.90
CA ALA A 75 32.61 -24.82 72.16
C ALA A 75 32.76 -23.95 70.90
N GLU A 76 33.55 -24.40 69.92
CA GLU A 76 33.74 -23.75 68.62
C GLU A 76 32.52 -23.96 67.71
N ASP A 77 31.99 -25.19 67.63
CA ASP A 77 30.79 -25.50 66.84
C ASP A 77 29.57 -24.68 67.27
N ALA A 78 29.44 -24.38 68.56
CA ALA A 78 28.37 -23.54 69.09
C ALA A 78 28.50 -22.07 68.65
N GLN A 79 29.72 -21.54 68.50
CA GLN A 79 29.96 -20.19 67.97
C GLN A 79 29.69 -20.14 66.47
N ASP A 80 30.14 -21.16 65.73
CA ASP A 80 29.90 -21.30 64.29
C ASP A 80 28.41 -21.40 63.97
N PHE A 81 27.62 -22.09 64.81
CA PHE A 81 26.16 -22.16 64.66
C PHE A 81 25.50 -20.77 64.72
N VAL A 82 25.90 -19.93 65.68
CA VAL A 82 25.37 -18.56 65.81
C VAL A 82 25.77 -17.71 64.60
N GLN A 83 27.02 -17.81 64.16
CA GLN A 83 27.48 -17.12 62.95
C GLN A 83 26.73 -17.59 61.70
N MET A 84 26.56 -18.91 61.54
CA MET A 84 25.85 -19.50 60.40
C MET A 84 24.38 -19.10 60.37
N THR A 85 23.74 -18.93 61.53
CA THR A 85 22.35 -18.45 61.61
C THR A 85 22.21 -17.03 61.06
N ALA A 86 23.16 -16.15 61.38
CA ALA A 86 23.20 -14.80 60.81
C ALA A 86 23.40 -14.85 59.29
N VAL A 87 24.31 -15.70 58.80
CA VAL A 87 24.56 -15.91 57.36
C VAL A 87 23.36 -16.50 56.64
N GLU A 88 22.60 -17.40 57.26
CA GLU A 88 21.40 -17.97 56.66
C GLU A 88 20.31 -16.90 56.46
N VAL A 89 20.12 -16.01 57.45
CA VAL A 89 19.16 -14.91 57.32
C VAL A 89 19.56 -13.94 56.21
N THR A 90 20.84 -13.59 56.10
CA THR A 90 21.32 -12.68 55.06
C THR A 90 21.24 -13.30 53.67
N THR A 91 21.65 -14.56 53.50
CA THR A 91 21.55 -15.29 52.22
C THR A 91 20.10 -15.51 51.78
N ARG A 92 19.21 -15.82 52.73
CA ARG A 92 17.75 -15.88 52.47
C ARG A 92 17.20 -14.54 52.01
N GLN A 93 17.58 -13.44 52.65
CA GLN A 93 17.14 -12.11 52.23
C GLN A 93 17.70 -11.74 50.84
N ALA A 94 18.96 -12.07 50.57
CA ALA A 94 19.59 -11.86 49.27
C ALA A 94 18.86 -12.64 48.15
N LEU A 95 18.49 -13.90 48.41
CA LEU A 95 17.68 -14.72 47.52
C LEU A 95 16.33 -14.06 47.21
N LEU A 96 15.59 -13.65 48.24
CA LEU A 96 14.28 -13.01 48.07
C LEU A 96 14.40 -11.71 47.27
N ASN A 97 15.44 -10.91 47.52
CA ASN A 97 15.70 -9.69 46.77
C ASN A 97 16.02 -9.98 45.30
N ALA A 98 16.88 -10.97 45.02
CA ALA A 98 17.22 -11.37 43.66
C ALA A 98 15.99 -11.90 42.90
N GLN A 99 15.15 -12.72 43.54
CA GLN A 99 13.90 -13.20 42.95
C GLN A 99 12.90 -12.08 42.67
N ASN A 100 12.80 -11.08 43.56
CA ASN A 100 11.96 -9.92 43.32
C ASN A 100 12.50 -9.06 42.16
N SER A 101 13.82 -8.89 42.05
CA SER A 101 14.46 -8.22 40.93
C SER A 101 14.19 -8.95 39.61
N LEU A 102 14.29 -10.29 39.60
CA LEU A 102 13.97 -11.11 38.43
C LEU A 102 12.51 -10.92 37.99
N LYS A 103 11.56 -10.96 38.93
CA LYS A 103 10.13 -10.73 38.62
C LYS A 103 9.90 -9.35 37.98
N GLN A 104 10.56 -8.30 38.49
CA GLN A 104 10.46 -6.96 37.93
C GLN A 104 11.08 -6.87 36.52
N ALA A 105 12.24 -7.50 36.32
CA ALA A 105 12.89 -7.57 35.02
C ALA A 105 12.04 -8.33 33.99
N GLU A 106 11.43 -9.45 34.38
CA GLU A 106 10.54 -10.23 33.52
C GLU A 106 9.27 -9.45 33.14
N GLN A 107 8.66 -8.75 34.10
CA GLN A 107 7.53 -7.85 33.82
C GLN A 107 7.90 -6.76 32.82
N ARG A 108 9.09 -6.14 32.99
CA ARG A 108 9.58 -5.11 32.08
C ARG A 108 9.84 -5.67 30.68
N ALA A 109 10.43 -6.87 30.57
CA ALA A 109 10.66 -7.52 29.28
C ALA A 109 9.35 -7.79 28.54
N VAL A 110 8.31 -8.27 29.24
CA VAL A 110 6.97 -8.47 28.65
C VAL A 110 6.35 -7.14 28.18
N GLN A 111 6.48 -6.08 28.98
CA GLN A 111 6.00 -4.74 28.58
C GLN A 111 6.72 -4.21 27.33
N CYS A 112 8.05 -4.33 27.28
CA CYS A 112 8.85 -3.96 26.11
C CYS A 112 8.45 -4.79 24.88
N GLN A 113 8.20 -6.10 25.04
CA GLN A 113 7.73 -6.97 23.97
C GLN A 113 6.38 -6.51 23.41
N HIS A 114 5.42 -6.20 24.29
CA HIS A 114 4.10 -5.70 23.87
C HIS A 114 4.23 -4.37 23.12
N SER A 115 5.02 -3.43 23.65
CA SER A 115 5.28 -2.14 23.00
C SER A 115 5.92 -2.31 21.62
N TYR A 116 6.89 -3.22 21.48
CA TYR A 116 7.52 -3.50 20.19
C TYR A 116 6.50 -4.05 19.17
N MET A 117 5.66 -4.99 19.57
CA MET A 117 4.62 -5.57 18.70
C MET A 117 3.58 -4.52 18.27
N ASP A 118 3.19 -3.62 19.16
CA ASP A 118 2.24 -2.55 18.83
C ASP A 118 2.84 -1.55 17.83
N ILE A 119 4.11 -1.17 18.00
CA ILE A 119 4.80 -0.29 17.05
C ILE A 119 4.98 -1.00 15.71
N MET A 120 5.29 -2.30 15.70
CA MET A 120 5.39 -3.07 14.47
C MET A 120 4.05 -3.12 13.72
N ARG A 121 2.93 -3.26 14.44
CA ARG A 121 1.58 -3.18 13.86
C ARG A 121 1.31 -1.80 13.26
N GLN A 122 1.68 -0.73 13.95
CA GLN A 122 1.55 0.64 13.43
C GLN A 122 2.33 0.81 12.12
N ARG A 123 3.55 0.27 12.03
CA ARG A 123 4.34 0.27 10.80
C ARG A 123 3.64 -0.41 9.63
N TYR A 124 3.04 -1.56 9.89
CA TYR A 124 2.31 -2.29 8.86
C TYR A 124 1.13 -1.47 8.31
N HIS A 125 0.35 -0.84 9.20
CA HIS A 125 -0.77 -0.01 8.76
C HIS A 125 -0.32 1.22 7.98
N GLU A 126 0.78 1.86 8.38
CA GLU A 126 1.31 3.01 7.66
C GLU A 126 1.83 2.62 6.26
N GLU A 127 2.57 1.52 6.16
CA GLU A 127 3.05 0.99 4.87
C GLU A 127 1.88 0.64 3.94
N GLN A 128 0.81 0.04 4.50
CA GLN A 128 -0.38 -0.30 3.73
C GLN A 128 -1.12 0.96 3.26
N MET A 129 -1.31 1.94 4.15
CA MET A 129 -1.90 3.23 3.80
C MET A 129 -1.10 3.94 2.71
N TRP A 130 0.23 3.81 2.74
CA TRP A 130 1.11 4.31 1.71
C TRP A 130 0.81 3.68 0.34
N GLN A 131 0.73 2.36 0.25
CA GLN A 131 0.41 1.68 -1.01
C GLN A 131 -0.92 2.16 -1.62
N ASP A 132 -1.92 2.38 -0.77
CA ASP A 132 -3.23 2.86 -1.22
C ASP A 132 -3.21 4.34 -1.63
N LYS A 133 -2.47 5.21 -0.91
CA LYS A 133 -2.27 6.61 -1.28
C LYS A 133 -1.62 6.76 -2.67
N TRP A 134 -0.64 5.92 -3.00
CA TRP A 134 0.03 5.97 -4.30
C TRP A 134 -0.86 5.49 -5.46
N ARG A 135 -1.70 4.47 -5.25
CA ARG A 135 -2.69 4.03 -6.25
C ARG A 135 -3.68 5.15 -6.58
N LEU A 136 -4.11 5.87 -5.56
CA LEU A 136 -4.98 7.03 -5.71
C LEU A 136 -4.26 8.13 -6.49
N LEU A 137 -3.01 8.47 -6.15
CA LEU A 137 -2.22 9.45 -6.91
C LEU A 137 -2.09 9.08 -8.39
N GLY A 138 -1.84 7.81 -8.73
CA GLY A 138 -1.74 7.35 -10.11
C GLY A 138 -3.08 7.45 -10.87
N THR A 139 -4.18 7.13 -10.20
CA THR A 139 -5.54 7.26 -10.75
C THR A 139 -5.87 8.74 -10.98
N TYR A 140 -5.67 9.58 -9.96
CA TYR A 140 -5.90 11.02 -10.05
C TYR A 140 -4.99 11.70 -11.07
N GLY A 141 -3.77 11.21 -11.29
CA GLY A 141 -2.89 11.69 -12.35
C GLY A 141 -3.51 11.52 -13.75
N THR A 142 -4.07 10.34 -14.02
CA THR A 142 -4.75 10.06 -15.30
C THR A 142 -5.98 10.95 -15.48
N TRP A 143 -6.82 11.08 -14.44
CA TRP A 143 -7.99 11.96 -14.47
C TRP A 143 -7.59 13.43 -14.66
N SER A 144 -6.51 13.87 -14.02
CA SER A 144 -5.99 15.24 -14.17
C SER A 144 -5.49 15.49 -15.59
N LEU A 145 -4.80 14.53 -16.21
CA LEU A 145 -4.34 14.64 -17.59
C LEU A 145 -5.52 14.73 -18.57
N ILE A 146 -6.55 13.89 -18.38
CA ILE A 146 -7.79 13.92 -19.16
C ILE A 146 -8.49 15.27 -19.00
N ALA A 147 -8.61 15.77 -17.76
CA ALA A 147 -9.25 17.05 -17.48
C ALA A 147 -8.51 18.23 -18.12
N ILE A 148 -7.17 18.27 -18.02
CA ILE A 148 -6.34 19.31 -18.65
C ILE A 148 -6.48 19.24 -20.17
N ASN A 149 -6.42 18.05 -20.75
CA ASN A 149 -6.58 17.88 -22.20
C ASN A 149 -7.97 18.36 -22.67
N THR A 150 -9.02 17.99 -21.94
CA THR A 150 -10.40 18.43 -22.21
C THR A 150 -10.55 19.94 -22.09
N MET A 151 -9.92 20.56 -21.09
CA MET A 151 -9.96 22.01 -20.90
C MET A 151 -9.33 22.77 -22.08
N VAL A 152 -8.20 22.30 -22.60
CA VAL A 152 -7.56 22.88 -23.79
C VAL A 152 -8.50 22.81 -25.00
N PHE A 153 -9.19 21.68 -25.17
CA PHE A 153 -10.15 21.50 -26.24
C PHE A 153 -11.35 22.47 -26.13
N VAL A 154 -11.94 22.60 -24.93
CA VAL A 154 -13.07 23.51 -24.68
C VAL A 154 -12.69 24.97 -24.95
N VAL A 155 -11.50 25.39 -24.50
CA VAL A 155 -10.99 26.75 -24.78
C VAL A 155 -10.80 26.94 -26.28
N GLY A 156 -10.20 25.97 -26.98
CA GLY A 156 -10.06 26.00 -28.43
C GLY A 156 -11.40 26.14 -29.16
N GLN A 157 -12.41 25.34 -28.77
CA GLN A 157 -13.76 25.39 -29.33
C GLN A 157 -14.45 26.75 -29.09
N TYR A 158 -14.25 27.34 -27.92
CA TYR A 158 -14.82 28.65 -27.62
C TYR A 158 -14.23 29.73 -28.55
N PHE A 159 -12.92 29.71 -28.80
CA PHE A 159 -12.27 30.66 -29.70
C PHE A 159 -12.70 30.51 -31.15
N THR A 160 -12.89 29.28 -31.64
CA THR A 160 -13.35 29.05 -33.02
C THR A 160 -14.80 29.51 -33.21
N GLN A 161 -15.71 29.16 -32.30
CA GLN A 161 -17.11 29.62 -32.35
C GLN A 161 -17.21 31.15 -32.27
N ALA A 162 -16.44 31.78 -31.39
CA ALA A 162 -16.39 33.24 -31.32
C ALA A 162 -15.92 33.88 -32.62
N ARG A 163 -15.02 33.23 -33.37
CA ARG A 163 -14.55 33.71 -34.68
C ARG A 163 -15.63 33.54 -35.76
N GLU A 164 -16.32 32.42 -35.78
CA GLU A 164 -17.41 32.16 -36.72
C GLU A 164 -18.60 33.11 -36.51
N MET A 165 -18.99 33.34 -35.24
CA MET A 165 -20.01 34.33 -34.88
C MET A 165 -19.64 35.74 -35.34
N LYS A 166 -18.36 36.12 -35.27
CA LYS A 166 -17.89 37.41 -35.81
C LYS A 166 -18.00 37.48 -37.33
N ARG A 167 -17.69 36.39 -38.05
CA ARG A 167 -17.83 36.33 -39.52
C ARG A 167 -19.28 36.41 -39.97
N LEU A 168 -20.18 35.69 -39.30
CA LEU A 168 -21.62 35.72 -39.62
C LEU A 168 -22.22 37.11 -39.40
N LYS A 169 -21.89 37.79 -38.30
CA LYS A 169 -22.31 39.18 -38.06
C LYS A 169 -21.80 40.14 -39.12
N HIS A 170 -20.55 39.98 -39.56
CA HIS A 170 -19.99 40.81 -40.63
C HIS A 170 -20.67 40.54 -41.99
N MET A 171 -21.02 39.29 -42.30
CA MET A 171 -21.80 38.97 -43.51
C MET A 171 -23.22 39.55 -43.45
N GLU A 172 -23.88 39.49 -42.31
CA GLU A 172 -25.21 40.10 -42.10
C GLU A 172 -25.16 41.62 -42.30
N GLU A 173 -24.14 42.29 -41.78
CA GLU A 173 -23.92 43.72 -41.98
C GLU A 173 -23.74 44.08 -43.47
N LEU A 174 -22.97 43.28 -44.22
CA LEU A 174 -22.82 43.46 -45.66
C LEU A 174 -24.11 43.18 -46.45
N LEU A 175 -24.91 42.20 -46.04
CA LEU A 175 -26.21 41.92 -46.65
C LEU A 175 -27.21 43.05 -46.38
N LEU A 176 -27.21 43.62 -45.17
CA LEU A 176 -28.04 44.78 -44.84
C LEU A 176 -27.60 46.05 -45.59
N LEU A 177 -26.29 46.24 -45.78
CA LEU A 177 -25.75 47.32 -46.60
C LEU A 177 -26.15 47.15 -48.08
N ASN A 178 -26.06 45.93 -48.63
CA ASN A 178 -26.46 45.62 -49.99
C ASN A 178 -27.98 45.76 -50.20
N LYS A 179 -28.80 45.31 -49.23
CA LYS A 179 -30.26 45.49 -49.18
C LYS A 179 -30.64 46.97 -49.09
N SER A 180 -29.89 47.78 -48.34
CA SER A 180 -30.10 49.23 -48.24
C SER A 180 -29.64 49.99 -49.49
N GLN A 181 -28.58 49.52 -50.17
CA GLN A 181 -28.14 50.06 -51.45
C GLN A 181 -29.05 49.70 -52.62
N ASN A 182 -29.83 48.62 -52.52
CA ASN A 182 -30.76 48.21 -53.56
C ASN A 182 -32.19 47.99 -53.02
N PRO A 183 -33.00 49.06 -52.90
CA PRO A 183 -34.39 48.96 -52.50
C PRO A 183 -35.27 48.63 -53.71
N SER A 184 -35.35 47.35 -54.06
CA SER A 184 -36.40 46.88 -54.96
C SER A 184 -36.94 45.54 -54.48
N ASP A 185 -38.18 45.58 -54.00
CA ASP A 185 -39.13 44.48 -53.98
C ASP A 185 -40.53 45.13 -54.15
N PRO A 186 -41.56 44.46 -54.73
CA PRO A 186 -41.79 43.03 -54.51
C PRO A 186 -42.49 42.21 -55.64
N THR A 187 -42.56 40.90 -55.37
CA THR A 187 -43.73 39.98 -55.55
C THR A 187 -43.82 39.08 -56.81
N ILE A 188 -44.18 37.80 -56.51
CA ILE A 188 -45.11 36.84 -57.18
C ILE A 188 -44.37 35.52 -57.51
N THR A 189 -44.25 34.57 -56.57
CA THR A 189 -45.19 33.51 -56.08
C THR A 189 -44.74 32.10 -56.51
N PRO A 190 -45.22 31.04 -55.84
CA PRO A 190 -44.55 29.75 -55.72
C PRO A 190 -45.05 28.74 -56.76
N GLU A 191 -44.15 27.93 -57.30
CA GLU A 191 -44.51 26.64 -57.91
C GLU A 191 -43.81 25.50 -57.18
N GLU A 192 -44.61 24.90 -56.30
CA GLU A 192 -44.62 23.49 -56.00
C GLU A 192 -44.76 22.68 -57.30
N LYS A 193 -43.82 21.75 -57.57
CA LYS A 193 -44.09 20.61 -58.45
C LYS A 193 -43.43 19.34 -57.95
N LYS A 194 -44.27 18.60 -57.21
CA LYS A 194 -44.50 17.15 -57.23
C LYS A 194 -43.31 16.19 -57.08
N ALA A 195 -43.40 15.48 -55.95
CA ALA A 195 -43.08 14.07 -55.83
C ALA A 195 -43.81 13.19 -56.86
N ASP A 196 -43.12 12.10 -57.25
CA ASP A 196 -43.54 10.75 -57.65
C ASP A 196 -42.59 10.28 -58.77
N SER A 197 -42.10 9.03 -58.85
CA SER A 197 -42.28 7.79 -58.10
C SER A 197 -41.58 6.71 -58.94
N SER A 198 -40.76 5.84 -58.33
CA SER A 198 -40.60 4.40 -58.66
C SER A 198 -39.29 3.91 -58.04
N LEU A 199 -39.28 3.22 -56.89
CA LEU A 199 -39.54 1.78 -56.70
C LEU A 199 -38.72 0.86 -57.58
N LEU A 200 -38.22 -0.20 -56.93
CA LEU A 200 -37.49 -1.39 -57.41
C LEU A 200 -35.97 -1.19 -57.43
N VAL A 201 -35.12 -2.00 -56.80
CA VAL A 201 -35.25 -3.38 -56.29
C VAL A 201 -33.95 -3.67 -55.50
N GLU A 202 -34.08 -4.14 -54.26
CA GLU A 202 -33.24 -5.27 -53.81
C GLU A 202 -33.99 -6.52 -54.27
N PRO A 203 -33.32 -7.61 -54.73
CA PRO A 203 -32.51 -8.42 -53.80
C PRO A 203 -31.35 -9.20 -54.47
N SER A 204 -30.77 -10.10 -53.66
CA SER A 204 -29.90 -11.24 -54.00
C SER A 204 -28.39 -10.91 -53.94
N VAL A 205 -27.67 -11.26 -52.87
CA VAL A 205 -27.33 -12.62 -52.36
C VAL A 205 -26.63 -13.46 -53.44
N GLU A 206 -25.32 -13.67 -53.29
CA GLU A 206 -24.55 -14.89 -53.63
C GLU A 206 -23.10 -14.65 -53.11
N SER A 207 -22.72 -15.15 -51.95
CA SER A 207 -22.10 -16.47 -51.69
C SER A 207 -20.63 -16.62 -52.15
N ASP A 208 -19.80 -16.89 -51.13
CA ASP A 208 -18.70 -17.85 -51.08
C ASP A 208 -17.32 -17.60 -51.74
N GLN A 209 -16.34 -17.55 -50.82
CA GLN A 209 -15.11 -18.37 -50.70
C GLN A 209 -14.19 -18.59 -51.92
N VAL A 210 -12.88 -18.40 -51.67
CA VAL A 210 -11.75 -19.34 -51.89
C VAL A 210 -10.50 -18.60 -51.36
N ALA A 211 -10.00 -18.93 -50.17
CA ALA A 211 -9.00 -19.96 -49.86
C ALA A 211 -7.59 -19.70 -50.43
N LYS A 212 -6.61 -19.70 -49.52
CA LYS A 212 -5.25 -20.30 -49.57
C LYS A 212 -4.32 -19.50 -48.65
N GLU A 213 -3.32 -20.05 -47.98
CA GLU A 213 -2.90 -21.39 -47.60
C GLU A 213 -1.65 -21.16 -46.73
N SER A 214 -1.51 -21.99 -45.71
CA SER A 214 -0.40 -22.22 -44.76
C SER A 214 1.04 -21.87 -45.17
N LYS A 215 1.87 -21.54 -44.17
CA LYS A 215 3.10 -22.31 -43.91
C LYS A 215 3.66 -22.15 -42.49
N ASP A 216 3.85 -23.28 -41.83
CA ASP A 216 4.72 -23.54 -40.68
C ASP A 216 6.17 -23.12 -40.91
N THR A 217 6.90 -22.81 -39.83
CA THR A 217 8.20 -23.46 -39.52
C THR A 217 8.66 -23.16 -38.09
N ALA A 218 9.35 -24.16 -37.54
CA ALA A 218 9.69 -24.34 -36.14
C ALA A 218 11.06 -23.76 -35.73
N ASP A 219 11.33 -23.91 -34.43
CA ASP A 219 12.61 -24.23 -33.77
C ASP A 219 13.54 -23.14 -33.22
N THR A 220 13.67 -23.21 -31.87
CA THR A 220 14.93 -23.46 -31.12
C THR A 220 15.82 -22.27 -30.65
N VAL A 221 15.78 -22.08 -29.32
CA VAL A 221 16.88 -21.85 -28.32
C VAL A 221 17.68 -20.53 -28.40
N ASP A 222 17.67 -19.72 -27.32
CA ASP A 222 18.78 -19.70 -26.34
C ASP A 222 18.46 -18.92 -25.04
N HIS A 223 19.17 -19.31 -23.98
CA HIS A 223 19.09 -18.89 -22.59
C HIS A 223 19.59 -17.45 -22.33
N THR A 224 19.12 -16.84 -21.24
CA THR A 224 20.02 -16.23 -20.22
C THR A 224 19.30 -16.12 -18.87
N SER A 225 19.83 -16.85 -17.90
CA SER A 225 19.48 -16.84 -16.47
C SER A 225 19.92 -15.56 -15.77
N THR A 226 19.19 -15.13 -14.72
CA THR A 226 19.82 -14.68 -13.47
C THR A 226 18.92 -15.06 -12.29
N GLN A 227 19.55 -15.75 -11.34
CA GLN A 227 19.01 -16.49 -10.21
C GLN A 227 18.29 -15.62 -9.17
N GLN A 228 17.22 -16.18 -8.59
CA GLN A 228 16.78 -15.84 -7.23
C GLN A 228 16.85 -17.11 -6.38
N GLN A 229 17.56 -16.99 -5.26
CA GLN A 229 17.98 -18.08 -4.39
C GLN A 229 16.89 -18.37 -3.35
N THR A 230 16.35 -19.58 -3.36
CA THR A 230 15.50 -20.13 -2.29
C THR A 230 16.29 -21.10 -1.43
N ILE A 231 16.09 -21.07 -0.11
CA ILE A 231 16.37 -22.22 0.78
C ILE A 231 15.09 -22.56 1.56
N PRO A 232 14.74 -23.85 1.72
CA PRO A 232 13.41 -24.33 2.09
C PRO A 232 13.35 -24.82 3.55
N VAL A 233 12.17 -25.14 4.08
CA VAL A 233 12.00 -26.23 5.06
C VAL A 233 10.54 -26.69 5.12
N SER A 234 10.41 -27.99 5.38
CA SER A 234 9.29 -28.89 5.08
C SER A 234 8.47 -29.28 6.32
N SER A 235 7.14 -29.28 6.15
CA SER A 235 6.15 -30.33 6.51
C SER A 235 5.93 -30.81 7.97
N ARG A 236 4.69 -30.61 8.46
CA ARG A 236 3.75 -31.60 9.08
C ARG A 236 2.44 -30.88 9.43
N ARG A 237 1.29 -31.13 8.77
CA ARG A 237 0.33 -32.26 8.83
C ARG A 237 -0.56 -32.27 10.11
N GLY A 238 -1.78 -31.75 9.94
CA GLY A 238 -3.05 -32.36 10.35
C GLY A 238 -3.63 -32.00 11.72
N LEU A 239 -4.70 -31.19 11.74
CA LEU A 239 -6.05 -31.66 12.10
C LEU A 239 -7.09 -30.61 11.70
N ASP A 240 -8.27 -31.11 11.40
CA ASP A 240 -9.38 -30.50 10.67
C ASP A 240 -10.13 -29.43 11.47
N ASP A 241 -10.56 -28.37 10.79
CA ASP A 241 -11.83 -27.70 11.07
C ASP A 241 -12.36 -27.10 9.76
N ASP A 242 -13.53 -27.61 9.38
CA ASP A 242 -14.32 -27.31 8.20
C ASP A 242 -15.00 -25.94 8.37
N VAL A 243 -14.55 -24.93 7.63
CA VAL A 243 -15.32 -23.71 7.35
C VAL A 243 -15.14 -23.38 5.87
N THR A 244 -15.99 -23.99 5.05
CA THR A 244 -16.18 -23.63 3.65
C THR A 244 -17.08 -22.40 3.56
N VAL A 245 -16.46 -21.22 3.36
CA VAL A 245 -17.15 -20.04 2.83
C VAL A 245 -16.76 -19.89 1.37
N GLU A 246 -17.56 -20.49 0.49
CA GLU A 246 -17.55 -20.16 -0.93
C GLU A 246 -18.11 -18.76 -1.13
N LEU A 247 -17.28 -17.80 -1.55
CA LEU A 247 -17.78 -16.63 -2.26
C LEU A 247 -16.73 -15.90 -3.10
N PHE A 248 -15.91 -16.58 -3.90
CA PHE A 248 -15.14 -15.91 -4.95
C PHE A 248 -14.79 -16.87 -6.11
N GLY A 249 -15.73 -17.02 -7.03
CA GLY A 249 -15.49 -17.48 -8.40
C GLY A 249 -15.20 -16.29 -9.31
N LEU A 250 -13.96 -16.21 -9.81
CA LEU A 250 -13.46 -15.21 -10.75
C LEU A 250 -14.11 -15.36 -12.13
N SER A 251 -14.48 -14.24 -12.76
CA SER A 251 -13.99 -13.90 -14.11
C SER A 251 -14.46 -12.49 -14.50
N LEU A 252 -13.71 -11.47 -14.10
CA LEU A 252 -13.74 -10.19 -14.81
C LEU A 252 -12.57 -10.23 -15.79
N HIS A 253 -12.88 -10.76 -16.97
CA HIS A 253 -12.13 -10.49 -18.19
C HIS A 253 -11.89 -8.98 -18.27
N THR A 254 -10.65 -8.53 -18.08
CA THR A 254 -10.25 -7.16 -18.34
C THR A 254 -10.18 -6.96 -19.85
N PRO A 255 -11.04 -6.15 -20.49
CA PRO A 255 -10.74 -5.66 -21.82
C PRO A 255 -9.74 -4.51 -21.70
N SER A 256 -8.50 -4.79 -21.30
CA SER A 256 -7.44 -3.78 -21.18
C SER A 256 -6.95 -3.23 -22.53
N LEU A 257 -7.51 -3.70 -23.65
CA LEU A 257 -7.21 -3.20 -25.01
C LEU A 257 -8.39 -2.50 -25.69
N ALA A 258 -9.63 -2.65 -25.20
CA ALA A 258 -10.80 -2.07 -25.87
C ALA A 258 -11.08 -0.61 -25.48
N LEU A 259 -10.75 -0.20 -24.25
CA LEU A 259 -10.99 1.18 -23.79
C LEU A 259 -10.02 2.18 -24.42
N GLY A 260 -8.75 1.82 -24.61
CA GLY A 260 -7.78 2.64 -25.35
C GLY A 260 -8.13 2.78 -26.84
N ALA A 261 -8.61 1.69 -27.46
CA ALA A 261 -9.06 1.69 -28.84
C ALA A 261 -10.39 2.45 -29.04
N ALA A 262 -11.32 2.37 -28.08
CA ALA A 262 -12.60 3.09 -28.15
C ALA A 262 -12.45 4.60 -27.97
N VAL A 263 -11.51 5.05 -27.13
CA VAL A 263 -11.18 6.49 -26.99
C VAL A 263 -10.49 7.00 -28.26
N SER A 264 -9.59 6.21 -28.87
CA SER A 264 -8.95 6.53 -30.16
C SER A 264 -9.97 6.57 -31.32
N ALA A 265 -10.88 5.59 -31.40
CA ALA A 265 -11.92 5.53 -32.41
C ALA A 265 -12.94 6.67 -32.28
N SER A 266 -13.31 7.04 -31.04
CA SER A 266 -14.20 8.19 -30.79
C SER A 266 -13.52 9.51 -31.14
N LEU A 267 -12.22 9.65 -30.88
CA LEU A 267 -11.44 10.83 -31.28
C LEU A 267 -11.34 10.94 -32.81
N LEU A 268 -11.14 9.81 -33.51
CA LEU A 268 -11.10 9.77 -34.98
C LEU A 268 -12.46 10.05 -35.62
N ILE A 269 -13.56 9.62 -35.02
CA ILE A 269 -14.92 9.92 -35.51
C ILE A 269 -15.25 11.40 -35.30
N VAL A 270 -14.87 11.99 -34.15
CA VAL A 270 -15.08 13.42 -33.88
C VAL A 270 -14.20 14.30 -34.77
N VAL A 271 -12.94 13.90 -35.02
CA VAL A 271 -12.05 14.61 -35.96
C VAL A 271 -12.50 14.43 -37.42
N SER A 272 -13.01 13.25 -37.80
CA SER A 272 -13.56 12.96 -39.13
C SER A 272 -14.84 13.74 -39.43
N LEU A 273 -15.75 13.88 -38.45
CA LEU A 273 -16.96 14.67 -38.58
C LEU A 273 -16.69 16.18 -38.67
N PHE A 274 -15.60 16.66 -38.07
CA PHE A 274 -15.21 18.07 -38.10
C PHE A 274 -14.38 18.46 -39.34
N SER A 275 -13.74 17.50 -40.02
CA SER A 275 -13.04 17.74 -41.29
C SER A 275 -13.98 17.81 -42.52
N ARG A 276 -15.28 17.56 -42.33
CA ARG A 276 -16.29 17.53 -43.41
C ARG A 276 -17.30 18.69 -43.36
N ARG A 277 -17.13 19.66 -42.44
CA ARG A 277 -17.85 20.94 -42.41
C ARG A 277 -16.89 22.08 -42.72
#